data_AF-A0A389LZC4-F1
#
_entry.id   AF-A0A389LZC4-F1
#
_cell.length_a   1.000
_cell.length_b   1.000
_cell.length_c   1.000
_cell.angle_alpha   90.00
_cell.angle_beta   90.00
_cell.angle_gamma   90.00
#
_symmetry.space_group_name_H-M   'P 1'
#
loop_
_entity.id
_entity.type
_entity.pdbx_description
1 polymer ?
#
loop_
_entity_poly.entity_id
_entity_poly.type
_entity_poly.pdbx_seq_one_letter_code
_entity_poly.pdbx_strand_id
1 'polypeptide(L)' 'MNTLLFLQNIGTAELVIIVVIVLLLFGGKKIPELMKGVGKGIKSFKEGVKGIEDDIDKDSMSDKKD' A
#
# COMPACT_ATOMS: atom_id res chain seq x y z
N MET A 1 26.39 21.67 -14.01
CA MET A 1 26.54 20.55 -13.06
C MET A 1 25.79 20.91 -11.77
N ASN A 2 24.46 20.91 -11.80
CA ASN A 2 23.61 21.31 -10.66
C ASN A 2 22.52 20.29 -10.31
N THR A 3 22.46 19.16 -11.03
CA THR A 3 21.43 18.12 -10.81
C THR A 3 21.52 17.48 -9.42
N LEU A 4 22.72 17.47 -8.82
CA LEU A 4 22.95 16.89 -7.48
C LEU A 4 22.58 17.82 -6.32
N LEU A 5 22.58 19.14 -6.52
CA LEU A 5 22.11 20.11 -5.50
C LEU A 5 20.59 20.05 -5.30
N PHE A 6 19.86 19.57 -6.32
CA PHE A 6 18.41 19.36 -6.28
C PHE A 6 18.00 18.19 -5.36
N LEU A 7 18.86 17.18 -5.18
CA LEU A 7 18.57 16.05 -4.29
C LEU A 7 18.80 16.38 -2.81
N GLN A 8 19.70 17.33 -2.51
CA GLN A 8 20.02 17.69 -1.12
C GLN A 8 19.03 18.70 -0.52
N ASN A 9 18.23 19.34 -1.37
CA ASN A 9 17.22 20.34 -1.03
C ASN A 9 15.87 19.95 -1.64
N ILE A 10 15.50 18.65 -1.59
CA ILE A 10 14.15 18.20 -1.96
C ILE A 10 13.19 18.82 -0.94
N GLY A 11 12.78 20.04 -1.23
CA GLY A 11 11.78 20.75 -0.51
C GLY A 11 10.40 20.31 -0.96
N THR A 12 9.40 20.82 -0.27
CA THR A 12 7.99 20.58 -0.61
C THR A 12 7.66 20.99 -2.05
N ALA A 13 8.39 21.96 -2.62
CA ALA A 13 8.20 22.45 -3.97
C ALA A 13 8.58 21.43 -5.06
N GLU A 14 9.73 20.76 -4.95
CA GLU A 14 10.13 19.71 -5.90
C GLU A 14 9.16 18.53 -5.89
N LEU A 15 8.73 18.11 -4.70
CA LEU A 15 7.80 16.99 -4.55
C LEU A 15 6.45 17.32 -5.23
N VAL A 16 5.95 18.55 -5.06
CA VAL A 16 4.74 19.01 -5.74
C VAL A 16 4.90 18.98 -7.27
N ILE A 17 6.04 19.43 -7.81
CA ILE A 17 6.30 19.38 -9.26
C ILE A 17 6.29 17.93 -9.78
N ILE A 18 6.94 17.01 -9.07
CA ILE A 18 6.96 15.59 -9.46
C ILE A 18 5.53 15.02 -9.44
N VAL A 19 4.77 15.30 -8.39
CA VAL A 19 3.36 14.86 -8.28
C VAL A 19 2.53 15.43 -9.43
N VAL A 20 2.70 16.70 -9.79
CA VAL A 20 2.01 17.32 -10.92
C VAL A 20 2.35 16.62 -12.24
N ILE A 21 3.63 16.33 -12.51
CA ILE A 21 4.05 15.61 -13.72
C ILE A 21 3.42 14.21 -13.76
N VAL A 22 3.47 13.47 -12.66
CA VAL A 22 2.84 12.15 -12.55
C VAL A 22 1.32 12.25 -12.77
N LEU A 23 0.66 13.25 -12.20
CA LEU A 23 -0.77 13.49 -12.41
C LEU A 23 -1.12 13.87 -13.85
N LEU A 24 -0.23 14.56 -14.58
CA LEU A 24 -0.44 14.88 -15.99
C LEU A 24 -0.27 13.64 -16.88
N LEU A 25 0.71 12.77 -16.59
CA LEU A 25 0.97 11.55 -17.36
C LEU A 25 -0.10 10.48 -17.12
N PHE A 26 -0.45 10.24 -15.86
CA PHE A 26 -1.38 9.18 -15.48
C PHE A 26 -2.82 9.69 -15.34
N GLY A 27 -3.03 10.99 -15.18
CA GLY A 27 -4.32 11.58 -14.87
C GLY A 27 -4.65 11.51 -13.38
N GLY A 28 -5.30 12.55 -12.84
CA GLY A 28 -5.66 12.61 -11.41
C GLY A 28 -6.63 11.54 -10.92
N LYS A 29 -7.29 10.81 -11.83
CA LYS A 29 -8.22 9.73 -11.50
C LYS A 29 -7.53 8.36 -11.34
N LYS A 30 -6.39 8.13 -12.01
CA LYS A 30 -5.74 6.80 -11.99
C LYS A 30 -5.04 6.50 -10.67
N ILE A 31 -4.42 7.49 -10.03
CA ILE A 31 -3.74 7.29 -8.75
C ILE A 31 -4.73 6.82 -7.65
N PRO A 32 -5.88 7.47 -7.41
CA PRO A 32 -6.89 7.00 -6.46
C PRO A 32 -7.50 5.64 -6.82
N GLU A 33 -7.70 5.37 -8.11
CA GLU A 33 -8.25 4.10 -8.60
C GLU A 33 -7.31 2.93 -8.33
N LEU A 34 -6.01 3.10 -8.61
CA LEU A 34 -4.97 2.14 -8.28
C LEU A 34 -4.85 1.93 -6.76
N MET A 35 -4.86 3.01 -5.97
CA MET A 35 -4.84 2.92 -4.50
C MET A 35 -6.05 2.14 -3.95
N LYS A 36 -7.25 2.35 -4.51
CA LYS A 36 -8.45 1.58 -4.12
C LYS A 36 -8.30 0.10 -4.47
N GLY A 37 -7.74 -0.24 -5.63
CA GLY A 37 -7.46 -1.61 -6.03
C GLY A 37 -6.46 -2.30 -5.09
N VAL A 38 -5.31 -1.66 -4.85
CA VAL A 38 -4.28 -2.14 -3.93
C VAL A 38 -4.82 -2.27 -2.51
N GLY A 39 -5.56 -1.27 -2.02
CA GLY A 39 -6.15 -1.28 -0.68
C GLY A 39 -7.15 -2.42 -0.48
N LYS A 40 -7.99 -2.72 -1.49
CA LYS A 40 -8.86 -3.89 -1.45
C LYS A 40 -8.06 -5.19 -1.42
N GLY A 41 -7.02 -5.31 -2.24
CA GLY A 41 -6.14 -6.48 -2.25
C GLY A 41 -5.46 -6.73 -0.90
N ILE A 42 -4.88 -5.69 -0.30
CA ILE A 42 -4.25 -5.78 1.03
C ILE A 42 -5.29 -6.17 2.10
N LYS A 43 -6.50 -5.62 2.05
CA LYS A 43 -7.58 -5.95 2.98
C LYS A 43 -7.97 -7.43 2.88
N SER A 44 -8.27 -7.92 1.68
CA SER A 44 -8.64 -9.32 1.46
C SER A 44 -7.51 -10.28 1.81
N PHE A 45 -6.25 -9.90 1.55
CA PHE A 45 -5.08 -10.66 1.97
C PHE A 45 -5.01 -10.78 3.49
N LYS A 46 -5.19 -9.67 4.22
CA LYS A 46 -5.18 -9.66 5.68
C LYS A 46 -6.34 -10.47 6.29
N GLU A 47 -7.51 -10.41 5.69
CA GLU A 47 -8.68 -11.22 6.11
C GLU A 47 -8.44 -12.71 5.88
N GLY A 48 -7.86 -13.09 4.74
CA GLY A 48 -7.52 -14.49 4.45
C GLY A 48 -6.48 -15.06 5.41
N VAL A 49 -5.41 -14.30 5.71
CA VAL A 49 -4.39 -14.72 6.69
C VAL A 49 -5.00 -14.90 8.08
N LYS A 50 -5.82 -13.94 8.53
CA LYS A 50 -6.46 -14.02 9.84
C LYS A 50 -7.44 -15.21 9.95
N GLY A 51 -8.21 -15.49 8.89
CA GLY A 51 -9.08 -16.65 8.86
C GLY A 51 -8.32 -17.97 9.03
N ILE A 52 -7.14 -18.07 8.41
CA ILE A 52 -6.26 -19.25 8.55
C ILE A 52 -5.72 -19.38 9.98
N GLU A 53 -5.27 -18.28 10.61
CA GLU A 53 -4.86 -18.27 12.02
C GLU A 53 -5.99 -18.69 12.95
N ASP A 54 -7.19 -18.13 12.75
CA ASP A 54 -8.39 -18.44 13.55
C ASP A 54 -8.85 -19.90 13.37
N ASP A 55 -8.53 -20.56 12.26
CA ASP A 55 -8.84 -21.97 11.99
C ASP A 55 -7.79 -22.91 12.62
N ILE A 56 -6.50 -22.54 12.57
CA ILE A 56 -5.41 -23.28 13.22
C ILE A 56 -5.55 -23.27 14.76
N ASP A 57 -5.95 -22.14 15.34
CA ASP A 57 -6.17 -22.00 16.79
C ASP A 57 -7.41 -22.78 17.29
N LYS A 58 -8.43 -22.95 16.44
CA LYS A 58 -9.62 -23.76 16.80
C LYS A 58 -9.33 -25.26 16.77
N ASP A 59 -8.58 -25.74 15.78
CA ASP A 59 -8.25 -27.16 15.61
C ASP A 59 -7.34 -27.67 16.75
N SER A 60 -6.43 -26.82 17.24
CA SER A 60 -5.53 -27.14 18.34
C SER A 60 -6.16 -27.06 19.75
N MET A 61 -7.39 -26.57 19.88
CA MET A 61 -8.17 -26.60 21.13
C MET A 61 -9.21 -27.74 21.21
N SER A 62 -9.55 -28.40 20.09
CA SER A 62 -10.44 -29.57 20.09
C SER A 62 -9.77 -30.86 20.55
N ASP A 63 -8.45 -31.01 20.38
CA ASP A 63 -7.72 -32.24 20.74
C ASP A 63 -7.38 -32.40 22.24
N LYS A 64 -7.78 -31.45 23.10
CA LYS A 64 -7.43 -31.46 24.54
C LYS A 64 -8.57 -31.80 25.48
N LYS A 65 -9.72 -32.26 24.96
CA LYS A 65 -10.94 -32.51 25.75
C LYS A 65 -11.41 -33.98 25.78
N ASP A 66 -10.56 -34.92 25.36
CA ASP A 66 -10.74 -36.36 25.55
C ASP A 66 -9.74 -36.93 26.56
#